data_AF-A0A962Y0S8-F1
#
_entry.id   AF-A0A962Y0S8-F1
#
_cell.length_a   1.000
_cell.length_b   1.000
_cell.length_c   1.000
_cell.angle_alpha   90.00
_cell.angle_beta   90.00
_cell.angle_gamma   90.00
#
_symmetry.space_group_name_H-M   'P 1'
#
loop_
_entity.id
_entity.type
_entity.pdbx_description
1 polymer ?
#
loop_
_entity_poly.entity_id
_entity_poly.type
_entity_poly.pdbx_seq_one_letter_code
_entity_poly.pdbx_strand_id
1 'polypeptide(L)'
;MLHADILERDDVTPPLNGTSPIPAFRKEMGITVTEFSNLLPLVSKTHLTTIDTATGRATLRDADAEVIVDFQTMPERCLGALRLPVLDVSIRFRGYTDRQVRDFMARFDRSFLRMGGG
;
A
#
# COMPACT_ATOMS: atom_id res chain seq x y z
N MET A 1 48.15 -22.34 4.09
CA MET A 1 47.40 -22.12 5.35
C MET A 1 46.59 -20.85 5.15
N LEU A 2 45.26 -20.98 5.10
CA LEU A 2 44.17 -19.96 5.10
C LEU A 2 44.36 -18.64 4.31
N HIS A 3 43.71 -18.43 3.16
CA HIS A 3 42.29 -18.05 2.96
C HIS A 3 41.91 -16.73 3.65
N ALA A 4 41.76 -15.66 2.84
CA ALA A 4 40.83 -14.56 3.11
C ALA A 4 40.59 -13.80 1.79
N ASP A 5 39.68 -14.36 1.02
CA ASP A 5 38.84 -13.70 0.03
C ASP A 5 38.00 -12.63 0.76
N ILE A 6 38.13 -11.34 0.43
CA ILE A 6 37.18 -10.31 0.87
C ILE A 6 36.93 -9.34 -0.30
N LEU A 7 36.05 -9.80 -1.19
CA LEU A 7 34.78 -9.14 -1.54
C LEU A 7 34.83 -7.65 -1.93
N GLU A 8 35.00 -7.44 -3.24
CA GLU A 8 34.05 -6.70 -4.10
C GLU A 8 33.01 -5.87 -3.31
N ARG A 9 33.36 -4.64 -2.97
CA ARG A 9 32.37 -3.65 -2.51
C ARG A 9 31.73 -3.03 -3.73
N ASP A 10 30.69 -3.71 -4.20
CA ASP A 10 29.77 -3.25 -5.23
C ASP A 10 29.33 -1.81 -4.91
N ASP A 11 29.62 -0.91 -5.84
CA ASP A 11 29.11 0.44 -5.92
C ASP A 11 27.59 0.35 -6.14
N VAL A 12 26.84 0.08 -5.07
CA VAL A 12 25.40 0.39 -5.04
C VAL A 12 25.31 1.90 -4.87
N THR A 13 25.33 2.60 -6.00
CA THR A 13 24.72 3.92 -6.11
C THR A 13 23.25 3.73 -5.70
N PRO A 14 22.78 4.26 -4.55
CA PRO A 14 21.36 4.21 -4.25
C PRO A 14 20.63 4.99 -5.34
N PRO A 15 19.54 4.48 -5.94
CA PRO A 15 18.75 5.29 -6.84
C PRO A 15 18.31 6.55 -6.09
N LEU A 16 18.66 7.70 -6.65
CA LEU A 16 18.33 9.04 -6.19
C LEU A 16 16.82 9.29 -6.30
N ASN A 17 16.01 8.53 -5.56
CA ASN A 17 14.64 8.92 -5.26
C ASN A 17 14.58 9.20 -3.76
N GLY A 18 14.93 10.44 -3.41
CA GLY A 18 14.89 11.04 -2.08
C GLY A 18 13.48 11.08 -1.49
N THR A 19 12.93 9.91 -1.24
CA THR A 19 11.81 9.73 -0.32
C THR A 19 12.49 9.53 1.02
N SER A 20 12.58 10.58 1.86
CA SER A 20 12.59 10.36 3.31
C SER A 20 11.58 9.25 3.59
N PRO A 21 11.86 8.24 4.43
CA PRO A 21 10.91 7.16 4.66
C PRO A 21 9.67 7.75 5.31
N ILE A 22 8.75 8.25 4.48
CA ILE A 22 7.38 8.51 4.83
C ILE A 22 6.92 7.13 5.27
N PRO A 23 6.42 6.96 6.52
CA PRO A 23 5.96 5.66 6.97
C PRO A 23 4.95 5.14 5.96
N ALA A 24 5.39 4.18 5.15
CA ALA A 24 4.63 3.57 4.09
C ALA A 24 4.11 2.25 4.64
N PHE A 25 2.80 2.19 4.86
CA PHE A 25 2.16 0.97 5.30
C PHE A 25 1.83 0.15 4.06
N ARG A 26 2.46 -1.03 3.95
CA ARG A 26 2.17 -1.98 2.88
C ARG A 26 1.21 -3.05 3.39
N LYS A 27 0.22 -3.39 2.57
CA LYS A 27 -0.74 -4.45 2.85
C LYS A 27 -1.09 -5.22 1.58
N GLU A 28 -1.06 -6.54 1.69
CA GLU A 28 -1.59 -7.43 0.66
C GLU A 28 -3.09 -7.66 0.91
N MET A 29 -3.89 -7.60 -0.16
CA MET A 29 -5.33 -7.81 -0.11
C MET A 29 -5.77 -8.89 -1.10
N GLY A 30 -6.72 -9.72 -0.67
CA GLY A 30 -7.32 -10.78 -1.49
C GLY A 30 -8.48 -10.29 -2.38
N ILE A 31 -8.40 -9.09 -2.96
CA ILE A 31 -9.49 -8.46 -3.71
C ILE A 31 -8.98 -7.89 -5.03
N THR A 32 -9.87 -7.67 -5.98
CA THR A 32 -9.55 -7.02 -7.26
C THR A 32 -9.39 -5.51 -7.13
N VAL A 33 -8.75 -4.88 -8.12
CA VAL A 33 -8.66 -3.41 -8.23
C VAL A 33 -10.06 -2.77 -8.22
N THR A 34 -11.03 -3.37 -8.90
CA THR A 34 -12.41 -2.86 -8.99
C THR A 34 -13.10 -2.84 -7.63
N GLU A 35 -12.96 -3.93 -6.86
CA GLU A 35 -13.49 -3.98 -5.49
C GLU A 35 -12.80 -2.95 -4.60
N PHE A 36 -11.47 -2.86 -4.69
CA PHE A 36 -10.71 -1.87 -3.95
C PHE A 36 -11.15 -0.44 -4.26
N SER A 37 -11.30 -0.09 -5.55
CA SER A 37 -11.72 1.24 -5.99
C SER A 37 -13.13 1.61 -5.53
N ASN A 38 -14.04 0.64 -5.44
CA ASN A 38 -15.40 0.86 -4.96
C ASN A 38 -15.46 1.05 -3.44
N LEU A 39 -14.57 0.38 -2.69
CA LEU A 39 -14.55 0.42 -1.24
C LEU A 39 -13.75 1.59 -0.68
N LEU A 40 -12.66 1.97 -1.33
CA LEU A 40 -11.79 3.05 -0.89
C LEU A 40 -12.55 4.32 -0.48
N PRO A 41 -13.51 4.87 -1.28
CA PRO A 41 -14.30 6.04 -0.87
C PRO A 41 -15.18 5.79 0.36
N LEU A 42 -15.61 4.56 0.64
CA LEU A 42 -16.43 4.22 1.81
C LEU A 42 -15.61 4.13 3.09
N VAL A 43 -14.33 3.76 2.97
CA VAL A 43 -13.39 3.66 4.10
C VAL A 43 -12.92 5.03 4.53
N SER A 44 -12.65 5.89 3.54
CA SER A 44 -12.25 7.25 3.77
C SER A 44 -13.47 8.11 4.03
N LYS A 45 -13.80 8.34 5.31
CA LYS A 45 -14.62 9.52 5.68
C LYS A 45 -14.00 10.85 5.23
N THR A 46 -12.78 10.80 4.69
CA THR A 46 -12.03 11.85 4.00
C THR A 46 -12.49 12.00 2.55
N HIS A 47 -12.39 13.22 2.00
CA HIS A 47 -12.76 13.50 0.62
C HIS A 47 -11.82 12.74 -0.35
N LEU A 48 -12.31 11.66 -0.96
CA LEU A 48 -11.61 11.01 -2.06
C LEU A 48 -11.48 12.03 -3.18
N THR A 49 -10.24 12.44 -3.48
CA THR A 49 -9.99 13.49 -4.46
C THR A 49 -9.83 12.91 -5.85
N THR A 50 -9.12 11.79 -5.97
CA THR A 50 -8.84 11.14 -7.26
C THR A 50 -8.56 9.66 -7.06
N ILE A 51 -9.06 8.84 -7.98
CA ILE A 51 -8.63 7.45 -8.15
C ILE A 51 -8.31 7.21 -9.62
N ASP A 52 -7.08 6.78 -9.86
CA ASP A 52 -6.59 6.40 -11.18
C ASP A 52 -6.22 4.92 -11.15
N THR A 53 -7.12 4.12 -11.70
CA THR A 53 -6.94 2.66 -11.80
C THR A 53 -5.94 2.26 -12.89
N ALA A 54 -5.60 3.16 -13.82
CA ALA A 54 -4.60 2.89 -14.86
C ALA A 54 -3.18 3.04 -14.32
N THR A 55 -2.94 4.04 -13.47
CA THR A 55 -1.64 4.23 -12.79
C THR A 55 -1.54 3.51 -11.46
N GLY A 56 -2.65 2.97 -10.93
CA GLY A 56 -2.67 2.27 -9.65
C GLY A 56 -2.47 3.23 -8.48
N ARG A 57 -3.08 4.42 -8.54
CA ARG A 57 -2.91 5.44 -7.51
C ARG A 57 -4.22 6.11 -7.14
N ALA A 58 -4.45 6.29 -5.85
CA ALA A 58 -5.53 7.09 -5.31
C ALA A 58 -4.98 8.13 -4.32
N THR A 59 -5.61 9.30 -4.31
CA THR A 59 -5.25 10.41 -3.42
C THR A 59 -6.47 10.85 -2.65
N LEU A 60 -6.32 10.91 -1.33
CA LEU A 60 -7.35 11.38 -0.41
C LEU A 60 -6.83 12.63 0.29
N ARG A 61 -7.62 13.70 0.27
CA ARG A 61 -7.24 14.97 0.90
C ARG A 61 -8.25 15.35 1.98
N ASP A 62 -7.71 15.80 3.10
CA ASP A 62 -8.44 16.32 4.23
C ASP A 62 -7.83 17.67 4.64
N ALA A 63 -8.44 18.79 4.25
CA ALA A 63 -7.96 20.15 4.53
C ALA A 63 -6.44 20.38 4.32
N ASP A 64 -5.61 20.09 5.34
CA ASP A 64 -4.15 20.24 5.36
C ASP A 64 -3.36 18.91 5.31
N ALA A 65 -4.05 17.78 5.14
CA ALA A 65 -3.49 16.44 5.21
C ALA A 65 -3.83 15.63 3.94
N GLU A 66 -2.89 14.77 3.54
CA GLU A 66 -3.01 13.96 2.32
C GLU A 66 -2.63 12.51 2.62
N VAL A 67 -3.41 11.59 2.05
CA VAL A 67 -3.11 10.16 2.01
C VAL A 67 -2.93 9.77 0.55
N ILE A 68 -1.75 9.23 0.23
CA ILE A 68 -1.45 8.68 -1.08
C ILE A 68 -1.51 7.17 -0.96
N VAL A 69 -2.30 6.55 -1.81
CA VAL A 69 -2.50 5.10 -1.84
C VAL A 69 -2.08 4.61 -3.21
N ASP A 70 -0.97 3.88 -3.27
CA ASP A 70 -0.54 3.17 -4.46
C ASP A 70 -1.04 1.72 -4.36
N PHE A 71 -1.55 1.16 -5.45
CA PHE A 71 -2.04 -0.20 -5.51
C PHE A 71 -1.69 -0.84 -6.84
N GLN A 72 -1.35 -2.12 -6.81
CA GLN A 72 -0.98 -2.88 -7.99
C GLN A 72 -1.50 -4.31 -7.90
N THR A 73 -1.98 -4.83 -9.03
CA THR A 73 -2.35 -6.24 -9.14
C THR A 73 -1.09 -7.08 -9.14
N MET A 74 -1.02 -8.03 -8.22
CA MET A 74 0.03 -9.02 -8.13
C MET A 74 -0.42 -10.32 -8.82
N PRO A 75 0.53 -11.20 -9.19
CA PRO A 75 0.18 -12.53 -9.69
C PRO A 75 -0.79 -13.25 -8.73
N GLU A 76 -1.81 -13.90 -9.28
CA GLU A 76 -2.77 -14.65 -8.49
C GLU A 76 -2.05 -15.69 -7.61
N ARG A 77 -2.49 -15.81 -6.35
CA ARG A 77 -2.02 -16.89 -5.48
C ARG A 77 -2.81 -18.15 -5.79
N CYS A 78 -2.12 -19.17 -6.30
CA CYS A 78 -2.68 -20.49 -6.53
C CYS A 78 -2.49 -21.38 -5.28
N LEU A 79 -3.59 -21.76 -4.65
CA LEU A 79 -3.62 -22.76 -3.57
C LEU A 79 -4.39 -23.99 -4.08
N GLY A 80 -3.73 -24.82 -4.87
CA GLY A 80 -4.38 -25.95 -5.55
C GLY A 80 -5.35 -25.47 -6.65
N ALA A 81 -6.63 -25.81 -6.53
CA ALA A 81 -7.68 -25.37 -7.47
C ALA A 81 -8.20 -23.95 -7.20
N LEU A 82 -7.83 -23.36 -6.06
CA LEU A 82 -8.26 -22.04 -5.63
C LEU A 82 -7.32 -20.96 -6.21
N ARG A 83 -7.90 -19.96 -6.89
CA ARG A 83 -7.20 -18.77 -7.38
C ARG A 83 -7.66 -17.57 -6.57
N LEU A 84 -6.73 -16.94 -5.84
CA LEU A 84 -7.02 -15.69 -5.14
C LEU A 84 -6.40 -14.52 -5.91
N PRO A 85 -7.19 -13.47 -6.22
CA PRO A 85 -6.62 -12.21 -6.65
C PRO A 85 -5.77 -11.65 -5.51
N VAL A 86 -4.65 -11.02 -5.88
CA VAL A 86 -3.75 -10.38 -4.91
C VAL A 86 -3.53 -8.95 -5.34
N LEU A 87 -3.81 -8.03 -4.43
CA LEU A 87 -3.58 -6.60 -4.60
C LEU A 87 -2.57 -6.14 -3.55
N ASP A 88 -1.42 -5.65 -3.99
CA ASP A 88 -0.45 -5.00 -3.12
C ASP A 88 -0.82 -3.52 -2.99
N VAL A 89 -1.04 -3.06 -1.77
CA VAL A 89 -1.45 -1.68 -1.46
C VAL A 89 -0.41 -1.04 -0.56
N SER A 90 0.08 0.13 -0.94
CA SER A 90 1.02 0.94 -0.19
C SER A 90 0.38 2.29 0.16
N ILE A 91 0.35 2.64 1.44
CA ILE A 91 -0.32 3.83 1.96
C ILE A 91 0.71 4.75 2.58
N ARG A 92 0.72 6.01 2.15
CA ARG A 92 1.63 7.06 2.63
C ARG A 92 0.82 8.23 3.18
N PHE A 93 1.19 8.70 4.36
CA PHE A 93 0.51 9.80 5.05
C PHE A 93 1.37 11.06 5.07
N ARG A 94 0.74 12.21 4.81
CA ARG A 94 1.37 13.53 4.94
C ARG A 94 0.46 14.45 5.75
N GLY A 95 1.01 15.10 6.78
CA GLY A 95 0.24 16.00 7.65
C GLY A 95 -0.62 15.29 8.71
N TYR A 96 -0.53 13.95 8.81
CA TYR A 96 -1.21 13.18 9.86
C TYR A 96 -0.33 13.03 11.10
N THR A 97 -0.93 13.14 12.28
CA THR A 97 -0.33 12.72 13.55
C THR A 97 -0.35 11.19 13.69
N ASP A 98 0.51 10.61 14.52
CA ASP A 98 0.54 9.16 14.76
C ASP A 98 -0.81 8.59 15.20
N ARG A 99 -1.59 9.36 15.97
CA ARG A 99 -2.95 8.97 16.37
C ARG A 99 -3.89 8.90 15.18
N GLN A 100 -3.87 9.90 14.31
CA GLN A 100 -4.72 9.91 13.11
C GLN A 100 -4.32 8.83 12.12
N VAL A 101 -3.01 8.54 11.98
CA VAL A 101 -2.52 7.39 11.19
C VAL A 101 -3.08 6.08 11.74
N ARG A 102 -2.99 5.84 13.06
CA ARG A 102 -3.56 4.63 13.69
C ARG A 102 -5.06 4.53 13.51
N ASP A 103 -5.79 5.64 13.69
CA ASP A 103 -7.24 5.67 13.50
C ASP A 103 -7.65 5.40 12.04
N PHE A 104 -6.89 5.93 11.08
CA PHE A 104 -7.08 5.62 9.65
C PHE A 104 -6.82 4.14 9.38
N MET A 105 -5.67 3.61 9.82
CA MET A 105 -5.30 2.21 9.61
C MET A 105 -6.30 1.25 10.24
N ALA A 106 -6.80 1.55 11.45
CA ALA A 106 -7.83 0.73 12.10
C ALA A 106 -9.15 0.70 11.31
N ARG A 107 -9.55 1.82 10.70
CA ARG A 107 -10.74 1.89 9.83
C ARG A 107 -10.50 1.16 8.52
N PHE A 108 -9.34 1.37 7.91
CA PHE A 108 -8.91 0.70 6.70
C PHE A 108 -8.94 -0.82 6.89
N ASP A 109 -8.27 -1.31 7.93
CA ASP A 109 -8.27 -2.71 8.28
C ASP A 109 -9.69 -3.23 8.52
N ARG A 110 -10.54 -2.52 9.27
CA ARG A 110 -11.91 -2.96 9.53
C ARG A 110 -12.75 -3.12 8.25
N SER A 111 -12.59 -2.22 7.29
CA SER A 111 -13.34 -2.24 6.04
C SER A 111 -12.87 -3.35 5.09
N PHE A 112 -11.55 -3.58 5.02
CA PHE A 112 -10.96 -4.56 4.10
C PHE A 112 -10.82 -5.97 4.71
N LEU A 113 -10.73 -6.13 6.03
CA LEU A 113 -10.72 -7.43 6.71
C LEU A 113 -12.10 -8.11 6.72
N ARG A 114 -13.20 -7.34 6.67
CA ARG A 114 -14.55 -7.92 6.61
C ARG A 114 -14.88 -8.59 5.28
N MET A 115 -14.08 -8.38 4.23
CA MET A 115 -14.30 -9.03 2.93
C MET A 115 -13.63 -10.41 2.81
N GLY A 116 -12.93 -10.88 3.85
CA GLY A 116 -12.32 -12.22 3.90
C GLY A 116 -13.12 -13.24 4.71
N GLY A 117 -14.44 -13.06 4.89
CA GLY A 117 -15.25 -13.91 5.77
C GLY A 117 -16.62 -14.22 5.20
N GLY A 118 -16.68 -15.30 4.44
CA GLY A 118 -17.87 -15.98 3.91
C GLY A 118 -17.42 -17.16 3.07
#